data_AF-A0A9W4SEQ9-F1
#
_entry.id   AF-A0A9W4SEQ9-F1
#
_cell.length_a   1.000
_cell.length_b   1.000
_cell.length_c   1.000
_cell.angle_alpha   90.00
_cell.angle_beta   90.00
_cell.angle_gamma   90.00
#
_symmetry.space_group_name_H-M   'P 1'
#
loop_
_entity.id
_entity.type
_entity.pdbx_description
1 polymer ?
#
loop_
_entity_poly.entity_id
_entity_poly.type
_entity_poly.pdbx_seq_one_letter_code
_entity_poly.pdbx_strand_id
1 'polypeptide(L)'
;MAHERIEKNKLLTNMLRALEDPPIPPFPDKPFTFSIVGAGQRGTGYADYATSEPRLAKVVAVAEPVEIRRKNMQKKYNIPDENSFSDWRELAKRPKLSDVVVIATLDHSHAEPAVVFADLKYHILLEKPMADNLEDCKKITEAAIKNQILFAIGHVLRYTPHNLLVKKIIDSGYLGKVINIQHLEPVGNWHFAHSYVRGNWRKEQDSCFSLMTKCCHDIDLVAHWNDSPCVKISSFGNLSHFTSKNKPTEAGNTKRCLDCEYEPSCAYSAKKIYIKSFESGNREWPVSVVSDVVDIEHLVDALKTGPYGRCVYECDNDVADHQVVNMEFASGATATITMVAFTEAICTRKLECDGLNNISYYSFQTKRKEILRATDIIGGSISGGHGGGDFGLMRSFLYAIASGNNSPLSGAEEALDSHLYVFAAENSKRTGKVVNIEQFRHETNNPPSKNNRIPSTIIIMPNAVSPTPISKNSSKVSERIERIQSNNKDLKNKNIL
;
A
#
# COMPACT_ATOMS: atom_id res chain seq x y z
N MET A 1 2.07 41.00 -10.93
CA MET A 1 2.20 39.73 -10.16
C MET A 1 1.13 38.70 -10.50
N ALA A 2 -0.17 39.02 -10.44
CA ALA A 2 -1.23 38.08 -10.84
C ALA A 2 -1.18 37.68 -12.34
N HIS A 3 -0.88 38.63 -13.23
CA HIS A 3 -0.79 38.40 -14.68
C HIS A 3 0.37 37.46 -15.07
N GLU A 4 1.50 37.57 -14.37
CA GLU A 4 2.70 36.75 -14.60
C GLU A 4 2.50 35.29 -14.11
N ARG A 5 1.74 35.13 -13.02
CA ARG A 5 1.28 33.82 -12.51
C ARG A 5 0.32 33.15 -13.49
N ILE A 6 -0.59 33.91 -14.09
CA ILE A 6 -1.51 33.40 -15.11
C ILE A 6 -0.73 32.95 -16.35
N GLU A 7 0.24 33.72 -16.82
CA GLU A 7 1.05 33.37 -18.00
C GLU A 7 1.96 32.15 -17.76
N LYS A 8 2.55 31.97 -16.57
CA LYS A 8 3.32 30.76 -16.25
C LYS A 8 2.47 29.52 -16.03
N ASN A 9 1.32 29.66 -15.37
CA ASN A 9 0.36 28.57 -15.30
C ASN A 9 -0.12 28.18 -16.70
N LYS A 10 -0.32 29.15 -17.61
CA LYS A 10 -0.58 28.86 -19.03
C LYS A 10 0.61 28.18 -19.70
N LEU A 11 1.85 28.59 -19.44
CA LEU A 11 3.05 27.96 -20.02
C LEU A 11 3.19 26.51 -19.57
N LEU A 12 3.05 26.23 -18.27
CA LEU A 12 3.07 24.86 -17.75
C LEU A 12 1.87 24.06 -18.25
N THR A 13 0.68 24.65 -18.30
CA THR A 13 -0.50 24.00 -18.88
C THR A 13 -0.28 23.69 -20.36
N ASN A 14 0.31 24.60 -21.13
CA ASN A 14 0.62 24.40 -22.54
C ASN A 14 1.73 23.35 -22.73
N MET A 15 2.74 23.34 -21.86
CA MET A 15 3.81 22.35 -21.88
C MET A 15 3.28 20.95 -21.52
N LEU A 16 2.43 20.86 -20.49
CA LEU A 16 1.78 19.61 -20.10
C LEU A 16 0.74 19.14 -21.12
N ARG A 17 0.13 20.05 -21.89
CA ARG A 17 -0.71 19.74 -23.07
C ARG A 17 0.11 19.36 -24.31
N ALA A 18 1.36 19.85 -24.39
CA ALA A 18 2.30 19.53 -25.47
C ALA A 18 3.04 18.21 -25.23
N LEU A 19 3.09 17.72 -23.98
CA LEU A 19 3.30 16.30 -23.72
C LEU A 19 2.10 15.57 -24.33
N GLU A 20 2.30 14.96 -25.49
CA GLU A 20 1.27 14.15 -26.12
C GLU A 20 0.80 13.08 -25.11
N ASP A 21 -0.49 13.10 -24.79
CA ASP A 21 -1.08 11.93 -24.14
C ASP A 21 -0.89 10.75 -25.08
N PRO A 22 -0.50 9.56 -24.56
CA PRO A 22 -0.34 8.40 -25.41
C PRO A 22 -1.64 8.20 -26.21
N PRO A 23 -1.52 7.91 -27.52
CA PRO A 23 -2.70 7.79 -28.37
C PRO A 23 -3.66 6.78 -27.75
N ILE A 24 -4.92 7.20 -27.57
CA ILE A 24 -5.96 6.31 -27.07
C ILE A 24 -6.08 5.18 -28.10
N PRO A 25 -5.79 3.92 -27.73
CA PRO A 25 -5.91 2.83 -28.67
C PRO A 25 -7.37 2.72 -29.14
N PRO A 26 -7.60 2.23 -30.37
CA PRO A 26 -8.95 2.07 -30.88
C PRO A 26 -9.75 1.20 -29.90
N PHE A 27 -11.03 1.57 -29.71
CA PHE A 27 -11.94 0.74 -28.93
C PHE A 27 -11.94 -0.69 -29.50
N PRO A 28 -11.86 -1.72 -28.64
CA PRO A 28 -11.89 -3.08 -29.14
C PRO A 28 -13.26 -3.36 -29.75
N ASP A 29 -13.30 -4.18 -30.81
CA ASP A 29 -14.56 -4.56 -31.48
C ASP A 29 -15.54 -5.27 -30.54
N LYS A 30 -15.00 -5.91 -29.49
CA LYS A 30 -15.74 -6.55 -28.40
C LYS A 30 -15.07 -6.19 -27.07
N PRO A 31 -15.82 -6.09 -25.96
CA PRO A 31 -15.22 -5.86 -24.65
C PRO A 31 -14.29 -7.01 -24.28
N PHE A 32 -13.18 -6.69 -23.62
CA PHE A 32 -12.30 -7.70 -23.02
C PHE A 32 -13.05 -8.46 -21.92
N THR A 33 -12.86 -9.76 -21.87
CA THR A 33 -13.54 -10.65 -20.94
C THR A 33 -12.66 -11.00 -19.74
N PHE A 34 -13.22 -10.95 -18.53
CA PHE A 34 -12.49 -11.15 -17.28
C PHE A 34 -13.01 -12.35 -16.49
N SER A 35 -12.07 -13.10 -15.92
CA SER A 35 -12.33 -14.02 -14.81
C SER A 35 -11.83 -13.39 -13.51
N ILE A 36 -12.64 -13.38 -12.45
CA ILE A 36 -12.26 -12.84 -11.14
C ILE A 36 -11.92 -13.99 -10.20
N VAL A 37 -10.68 -14.03 -9.68
CA VAL A 37 -10.22 -14.97 -8.66
C VAL A 37 -10.10 -14.23 -7.34
N GLY A 38 -11.02 -14.49 -6.41
CA GLY A 38 -11.24 -13.72 -5.19
C GLY A 38 -12.28 -12.61 -5.40
N ALA A 39 -13.51 -12.83 -4.92
CA ALA A 39 -14.64 -11.90 -5.03
C ALA A 39 -14.88 -11.12 -3.73
N GLY A 40 -13.81 -10.84 -2.99
CA GLY A 40 -13.83 -9.89 -1.87
C GLY A 40 -13.93 -8.44 -2.35
N GLN A 41 -13.62 -7.50 -1.45
CA GLN A 41 -13.75 -6.06 -1.73
C GLN A 41 -12.89 -5.59 -2.91
N ARG A 42 -11.65 -6.09 -3.04
CA ARG A 42 -10.76 -5.72 -4.16
C ARG A 42 -11.18 -6.31 -5.50
N GLY A 43 -11.47 -7.61 -5.55
CA GLY A 43 -11.97 -8.26 -6.77
C GLY A 43 -13.28 -7.65 -7.26
N THR A 44 -14.18 -7.29 -6.35
CA THR A 44 -15.42 -6.55 -6.68
C THR A 44 -15.11 -5.16 -7.24
N GLY A 45 -14.16 -4.41 -6.65
CA GLY A 45 -13.76 -3.10 -7.15
C GLY A 45 -13.20 -3.13 -8.58
N TYR A 46 -12.43 -4.15 -8.94
CA TYR A 46 -11.97 -4.34 -10.32
C TYR A 46 -13.09 -4.80 -11.26
N ALA A 47 -13.96 -5.69 -10.80
CA ALA A 47 -15.12 -6.15 -11.55
C ALA A 47 -16.10 -4.99 -11.86
N ASP A 48 -16.20 -3.99 -10.97
CA ASP A 48 -17.04 -2.81 -11.16
C ASP A 48 -16.64 -1.94 -12.33
N TYR A 49 -15.38 -2.04 -12.79
CA TYR A 49 -14.96 -1.42 -14.03
C TYR A 49 -15.82 -1.88 -15.23
N ALA A 50 -16.24 -3.15 -15.26
CA ALA A 50 -17.13 -3.66 -16.32
C ALA A 50 -18.56 -3.10 -16.24
N THR A 51 -18.99 -2.60 -15.08
CA THR A 51 -20.28 -1.90 -14.95
C THR A 51 -20.17 -0.47 -15.46
N SER A 52 -19.06 0.21 -15.14
CA SER A 52 -18.84 1.60 -15.56
C SER A 52 -18.44 1.73 -17.03
N GLU A 53 -17.70 0.77 -17.55
CA GLU A 53 -17.13 0.78 -18.91
C GLU A 53 -17.49 -0.52 -19.68
N PRO A 54 -18.79 -0.84 -19.87
CA PRO A 54 -19.24 -2.12 -20.43
C PRO A 54 -18.85 -2.33 -21.91
N ARG A 55 -18.43 -1.26 -22.60
CA ARG A 55 -17.87 -1.34 -23.96
C ARG A 55 -16.42 -1.86 -23.96
N LEU A 56 -15.72 -1.73 -22.84
CA LEU A 56 -14.31 -2.10 -22.70
C LEU A 56 -14.14 -3.43 -21.96
N ALA A 57 -15.03 -3.74 -21.01
CA ALA A 57 -14.86 -4.86 -20.10
C ALA A 57 -16.16 -5.63 -19.83
N LYS A 58 -16.05 -6.95 -19.68
CA LYS A 58 -17.14 -7.84 -19.27
C LYS A 58 -16.63 -8.94 -18.34
N VAL A 59 -17.25 -9.09 -17.17
CA VAL A 59 -16.95 -10.23 -16.28
C VAL A 59 -17.73 -11.46 -16.76
N VAL A 60 -17.03 -12.59 -16.94
CA VAL A 60 -17.59 -13.83 -17.51
C VAL A 60 -17.42 -15.06 -16.64
N ALA A 61 -16.57 -15.00 -15.61
CA ALA A 61 -16.38 -16.07 -14.64
C ALA A 61 -15.94 -15.52 -13.28
N VAL A 62 -16.23 -16.27 -12.22
CA VAL A 62 -15.80 -15.96 -10.85
C VAL A 62 -15.34 -17.24 -10.15
N ALA A 63 -14.22 -17.17 -9.44
CA ALA A 63 -13.75 -18.19 -8.53
C ALA A 63 -13.58 -17.59 -7.12
N GLU A 64 -14.40 -18.03 -6.18
CA GLU A 64 -14.42 -17.51 -4.81
C GLU A 64 -14.94 -18.60 -3.87
N PRO A 65 -14.21 -19.01 -2.82
CA PRO A 65 -14.67 -20.08 -1.92
C PRO A 65 -15.92 -19.70 -1.12
N VAL A 66 -16.06 -18.44 -0.69
CA VAL A 66 -17.20 -17.97 0.09
C VAL A 66 -18.43 -17.84 -0.79
N GLU A 67 -19.41 -18.73 -0.60
CA GLU A 67 -20.58 -18.84 -1.47
C GLU A 67 -21.36 -17.53 -1.63
N ILE A 68 -21.61 -16.78 -0.55
CA ILE A 68 -22.37 -15.53 -0.62
C ILE A 68 -21.66 -14.49 -1.50
N ARG A 69 -20.34 -14.35 -1.39
CA ARG A 69 -19.53 -13.46 -2.24
C ARG A 69 -19.57 -13.89 -3.70
N ARG A 70 -19.38 -15.19 -3.94
CA ARG A 70 -19.46 -15.81 -5.26
C ARG A 70 -20.82 -15.57 -5.92
N LYS A 71 -21.92 -15.81 -5.20
CA LYS A 71 -23.30 -15.61 -5.67
C LYS A 71 -23.64 -14.14 -5.91
N ASN A 72 -23.16 -13.23 -5.06
CA ASN A 72 -23.34 -11.79 -5.25
C ASN A 72 -22.68 -11.32 -6.56
N MET A 73 -21.42 -11.71 -6.80
CA MET A 73 -20.72 -11.39 -8.04
C MET A 73 -21.38 -12.04 -9.25
N GLN A 74 -21.76 -13.32 -9.12
CA GLN A 74 -22.46 -14.06 -10.17
C GLN A 74 -23.73 -13.33 -10.61
N LYS A 75 -24.58 -12.94 -9.66
CA LYS A 75 -25.82 -12.22 -9.91
C LYS A 75 -25.58 -10.83 -10.51
N LYS A 76 -24.60 -10.09 -9.98
CA LYS A 76 -24.30 -8.71 -10.43
C LYS A 76 -23.90 -8.65 -11.90
N TYR A 77 -23.10 -9.61 -12.37
CA TYR A 77 -22.57 -9.59 -13.74
C TYR A 77 -23.21 -10.64 -14.67
N ASN A 78 -24.28 -11.31 -14.23
CA ASN A 78 -24.97 -12.36 -14.97
C ASN A 78 -24.03 -13.48 -15.45
N ILE A 79 -23.18 -13.97 -14.54
CA ILE A 79 -22.23 -15.06 -14.81
C ILE A 79 -23.01 -16.39 -14.82
N PRO A 80 -22.90 -17.21 -15.89
CA PRO A 80 -23.54 -18.53 -15.94
C PRO A 80 -23.11 -19.43 -14.77
N ASP A 81 -24.00 -20.34 -14.32
CA ASP A 81 -23.71 -21.25 -13.21
C ASP A 81 -22.45 -22.10 -13.48
N GLU A 82 -22.26 -22.55 -14.72
CA GLU A 82 -21.09 -23.33 -15.15
C GLU A 82 -19.76 -22.56 -15.13
N ASN A 83 -19.80 -21.24 -14.92
CA ASN A 83 -18.65 -20.33 -14.83
C ASN A 83 -18.48 -19.73 -13.42
N SER A 84 -19.18 -20.27 -12.42
CA SER A 84 -19.08 -19.88 -11.02
C SER A 84 -18.43 -21.01 -10.21
N PHE A 85 -17.21 -20.78 -9.74
CA PHE A 85 -16.35 -21.82 -9.16
C PHE A 85 -16.06 -21.56 -7.67
N SER A 86 -16.06 -22.60 -6.85
CA SER A 86 -15.61 -22.50 -5.45
C SER A 86 -14.09 -22.48 -5.30
N ASP A 87 -13.36 -23.00 -6.29
CA ASP A 87 -11.91 -23.00 -6.34
C ASP A 87 -11.43 -22.51 -7.72
N TRP A 88 -10.44 -21.64 -7.74
CA TRP A 88 -9.83 -21.16 -8.99
C TRP A 88 -9.19 -22.29 -9.80
N ARG A 89 -8.81 -23.41 -9.16
CA ARG A 89 -8.31 -24.61 -9.85
C ARG A 89 -9.37 -25.26 -10.73
N GLU A 90 -10.66 -25.08 -10.44
CA GLU A 90 -11.76 -25.54 -11.31
C GLU A 90 -11.85 -24.69 -12.56
N LEU A 91 -11.72 -23.36 -12.41
CA LEU A 91 -11.61 -22.42 -13.53
C LEU A 91 -10.41 -22.77 -14.43
N ALA A 92 -9.25 -23.05 -13.84
CA ALA A 92 -8.02 -23.39 -14.57
C ALA A 92 -8.11 -24.71 -15.38
N LYS A 93 -9.03 -25.61 -15.03
CA LYS A 93 -9.27 -26.87 -15.78
C LYS A 93 -10.13 -26.66 -17.03
N ARG A 94 -10.78 -25.51 -17.18
CA ARG A 94 -11.62 -25.21 -18.35
C ARG A 94 -10.76 -24.76 -19.53
N PRO A 95 -11.22 -24.96 -20.78
CA PRO A 95 -10.68 -24.18 -21.90
C PRO A 95 -10.73 -22.69 -21.57
N LYS A 96 -9.70 -21.93 -21.99
CA LYS A 96 -9.54 -20.51 -21.64
C LYS A 96 -10.85 -19.72 -21.82
N LEU A 97 -11.47 -19.33 -20.69
CA LEU A 97 -12.80 -18.72 -20.66
C LEU A 97 -12.79 -17.20 -20.87
N SER A 98 -11.65 -16.55 -20.67
CA SER A 98 -11.56 -15.09 -20.70
C SER A 98 -10.17 -14.60 -21.13
N ASP A 99 -10.07 -13.34 -21.54
CA ASP A 99 -8.82 -12.72 -21.97
C ASP A 99 -7.88 -12.46 -20.78
N VAL A 100 -8.47 -11.96 -19.69
CA VAL A 100 -7.80 -11.54 -18.46
C VAL A 100 -8.26 -12.39 -17.28
N VAL A 101 -7.34 -12.69 -16.37
CA VAL A 101 -7.67 -13.08 -14.99
C VAL A 101 -7.27 -11.95 -14.03
N VAL A 102 -8.20 -11.55 -13.18
CA VAL A 102 -7.92 -10.65 -12.05
C VAL A 102 -7.75 -11.51 -10.82
N ILE A 103 -6.57 -11.49 -10.21
CA ILE A 103 -6.25 -12.24 -9.00
C ILE A 103 -6.25 -11.27 -7.83
N ALA A 104 -7.29 -11.35 -7.00
CA ALA A 104 -7.54 -10.49 -5.86
C ALA A 104 -7.80 -11.31 -4.58
N THR A 105 -7.03 -12.38 -4.40
CA THR A 105 -7.02 -13.20 -3.18
C THR A 105 -6.17 -12.53 -2.09
N LEU A 106 -5.89 -13.23 -0.99
CA LEU A 106 -4.92 -12.77 0.01
C LEU A 106 -3.48 -12.96 -0.48
N ASP A 107 -2.59 -12.12 0.03
CA ASP A 107 -1.19 -11.94 -0.40
C ASP A 107 -0.40 -13.27 -0.54
N HIS A 108 -0.53 -14.18 0.44
CA HIS A 108 0.17 -15.47 0.46
C HIS A 108 -0.35 -16.45 -0.62
N SER A 109 -1.53 -16.19 -1.19
CA SER A 109 -2.19 -17.06 -2.17
C SER A 109 -2.00 -16.58 -3.62
N HIS A 110 -1.22 -15.52 -3.86
CA HIS A 110 -1.06 -14.92 -5.19
C HIS A 110 -0.27 -15.79 -6.17
N ALA A 111 0.80 -16.42 -5.71
CA ALA A 111 1.82 -17.01 -6.59
C ALA A 111 1.31 -18.19 -7.41
N GLU A 112 0.66 -19.16 -6.76
CA GLU A 112 0.16 -20.36 -7.42
C GLU A 112 -0.84 -20.05 -8.56
N PRO A 113 -1.95 -19.30 -8.34
CA PRO A 113 -2.86 -18.97 -9.43
C PRO A 113 -2.18 -18.10 -10.50
N ALA A 114 -1.32 -17.16 -10.12
CA ALA A 114 -0.65 -16.29 -11.11
C ALA A 114 0.22 -17.10 -12.08
N VAL A 115 1.03 -18.04 -11.57
CA VAL A 115 1.87 -18.91 -12.41
C VAL A 115 1.00 -19.81 -13.30
N VAL A 116 -0.03 -20.45 -12.74
CA VAL A 116 -0.91 -21.36 -13.50
C VAL A 116 -1.64 -20.62 -14.61
N PHE A 117 -2.24 -19.46 -14.33
CA PHE A 117 -2.96 -18.71 -15.35
C PHE A 117 -2.03 -18.08 -16.41
N ALA A 118 -0.78 -17.75 -16.05
CA ALA A 118 0.22 -17.31 -17.02
C ALA A 118 0.57 -18.45 -18.00
N ASP A 119 0.76 -19.68 -17.51
CA ASP A 119 1.00 -20.87 -18.35
C ASP A 119 -0.21 -21.19 -19.25
N LEU A 120 -1.43 -20.90 -18.78
CA LEU A 120 -2.67 -20.97 -19.58
C LEU A 120 -2.88 -19.76 -20.50
N LYS A 121 -1.88 -18.88 -20.62
CA LYS A 121 -1.86 -17.70 -21.52
C LYS A 121 -2.92 -16.65 -21.21
N TYR A 122 -3.36 -16.52 -19.96
CA TYR A 122 -4.17 -15.37 -19.54
C TYR A 122 -3.30 -14.14 -19.36
N HIS A 123 -3.82 -12.97 -19.71
CA HIS A 123 -3.27 -11.72 -19.20
C HIS A 123 -3.66 -11.58 -17.73
N ILE A 124 -2.77 -11.04 -16.90
CA ILE A 124 -2.94 -11.06 -15.44
C ILE A 124 -2.95 -9.64 -14.90
N LEU A 125 -4.00 -9.32 -14.15
CA LEU A 125 -3.96 -8.24 -13.17
C LEU A 125 -3.90 -8.86 -11.78
N LEU A 126 -2.81 -8.62 -11.06
CA LEU A 126 -2.57 -9.19 -9.74
C LEU A 126 -2.68 -8.09 -8.66
N GLU A 127 -3.44 -8.32 -7.59
CA GLU A 127 -3.44 -7.41 -6.45
C GLU A 127 -2.07 -7.30 -5.79
N LYS A 128 -1.84 -6.16 -5.13
CA LYS A 128 -0.61 -5.93 -4.37
C LYS A 128 -0.74 -6.42 -2.92
N PRO A 129 0.34 -6.92 -2.30
CA PRO A 129 1.68 -7.11 -2.86
C PRO A 129 1.75 -8.30 -3.81
N MET A 130 2.76 -8.35 -4.68
CA MET A 130 2.96 -9.43 -5.66
C MET A 130 2.98 -10.82 -4.99
N ALA A 131 3.72 -10.94 -3.88
CA ALA A 131 3.70 -12.08 -2.98
C ALA A 131 4.26 -11.63 -1.61
N ASP A 132 4.14 -12.49 -0.60
CA ASP A 132 4.69 -12.26 0.75
C ASP A 132 6.18 -12.57 0.87
N ASN A 133 6.78 -13.18 -0.15
CA ASN A 133 8.18 -13.54 -0.21
C ASN A 133 8.77 -13.31 -1.61
N LEU A 134 10.08 -13.08 -1.65
CA LEU A 134 10.79 -12.69 -2.87
C LEU A 134 10.93 -13.84 -3.89
N GLU A 135 10.97 -15.09 -3.43
CA GLU A 135 11.06 -16.26 -4.32
C GLU A 135 9.81 -16.38 -5.17
N ASP A 136 8.65 -16.21 -4.56
CA ASP A 136 7.38 -16.26 -5.27
C ASP A 136 7.15 -15.04 -6.15
N CYS A 137 7.61 -13.84 -5.77
CA CYS A 137 7.66 -12.71 -6.69
C CYS A 137 8.44 -13.06 -7.97
N LYS A 138 9.61 -13.70 -7.84
CA LYS A 138 10.42 -14.13 -8.99
C LYS A 138 9.68 -15.15 -9.84
N LYS A 139 9.04 -16.16 -9.24
CA LYS A 139 8.27 -17.18 -9.98
C LYS A 139 7.15 -16.54 -10.81
N ILE A 140 6.42 -15.57 -10.24
CA ILE A 140 5.36 -14.84 -10.95
C ILE A 140 5.95 -14.08 -12.14
N THR A 141 7.05 -13.34 -11.92
CA THR A 141 7.72 -12.56 -12.97
C THR A 141 8.26 -13.45 -14.09
N GLU A 142 8.94 -14.55 -13.75
CA GLU A 142 9.44 -15.53 -14.72
C GLU A 142 8.30 -16.15 -15.54
N ALA A 143 7.20 -16.53 -14.89
CA ALA A 143 6.03 -17.07 -15.57
C ALA A 143 5.41 -16.06 -16.54
N ALA A 144 5.29 -14.78 -16.15
CA ALA A 144 4.77 -13.73 -17.02
C ALA A 144 5.65 -13.51 -18.26
N ILE A 145 6.97 -13.41 -18.07
CA ILE A 145 7.96 -13.22 -19.15
C ILE A 145 7.98 -14.42 -20.09
N LYS A 146 8.15 -15.63 -19.54
CA LYS A 146 8.21 -16.89 -20.30
C LYS A 146 6.98 -17.07 -21.18
N ASN A 147 5.80 -16.70 -20.66
CA ASN A 147 4.55 -16.89 -21.37
C ASN A 147 4.17 -15.73 -22.30
N GLN A 148 4.93 -14.63 -22.29
CA GLN A 148 4.70 -13.41 -23.07
C GLN A 148 3.29 -12.85 -22.85
N ILE A 149 2.84 -12.84 -21.59
CA ILE A 149 1.54 -12.27 -21.22
C ILE A 149 1.70 -10.82 -20.74
N LEU A 150 0.70 -10.00 -21.01
CA LEU A 150 0.53 -8.73 -20.33
C LEU A 150 0.25 -8.98 -18.84
N PHE A 151 1.06 -8.35 -17.99
CA PHE A 151 0.96 -8.44 -16.54
C PHE A 151 0.92 -7.03 -15.96
N ALA A 152 0.00 -6.78 -15.03
CA ALA A 152 -0.03 -5.58 -14.22
C ALA A 152 -0.21 -5.93 -12.74
N ILE A 153 0.56 -5.27 -11.88
CA ILE A 153 0.37 -5.32 -10.43
C ILE A 153 -0.61 -4.21 -9.99
N GLY A 154 -1.31 -4.42 -8.88
CA GLY A 154 -2.25 -3.50 -8.23
C GLY A 154 -1.65 -2.20 -7.68
N HIS A 155 -0.62 -1.63 -8.31
CA HIS A 155 -0.04 -0.31 -8.00
C HIS A 155 -0.94 0.83 -8.49
N VAL A 156 -2.21 0.81 -8.06
CA VAL A 156 -3.29 1.70 -8.48
C VAL A 156 -2.95 3.18 -8.30
N LEU A 157 -2.05 3.51 -7.38
CA LEU A 157 -1.70 4.89 -7.10
C LEU A 157 -1.00 5.58 -8.28
N ARG A 158 -0.24 4.84 -9.12
CA ARG A 158 0.39 5.40 -10.34
C ARG A 158 -0.64 6.07 -11.25
N TYR A 159 -1.86 5.53 -11.25
CA TYR A 159 -2.93 5.91 -12.17
C TYR A 159 -3.90 6.94 -11.58
N THR A 160 -3.64 7.42 -10.36
CA THR A 160 -4.41 8.54 -9.81
C THR A 160 -4.07 9.81 -10.59
N PRO A 161 -5.05 10.69 -10.86
CA PRO A 161 -4.79 11.95 -11.57
C PRO A 161 -3.66 12.77 -10.92
N HIS A 162 -3.59 12.76 -9.59
CA HIS A 162 -2.52 13.42 -8.85
C HIS A 162 -1.13 12.89 -9.22
N ASN A 163 -0.92 11.56 -9.14
CA ASN A 163 0.42 10.99 -9.36
C ASN A 163 0.81 10.99 -10.84
N LEU A 164 -0.15 10.88 -11.75
CA LEU A 164 0.06 11.09 -13.18
C LEU A 164 0.56 12.52 -13.43
N LEU A 165 -0.02 13.53 -12.79
CA LEU A 165 0.43 14.91 -12.91
C LEU A 165 1.85 15.11 -12.35
N VAL A 166 2.14 14.55 -11.17
CA VAL A 166 3.48 14.60 -10.57
C VAL A 166 4.51 14.01 -11.53
N LYS A 167 4.24 12.82 -12.09
CA LYS A 167 5.13 12.18 -13.06
C LYS A 167 5.32 13.02 -14.31
N LYS A 168 4.25 13.56 -14.91
CA LYS A 168 4.35 14.47 -16.07
C LYS A 168 5.19 15.71 -15.78
N ILE A 169 5.05 16.32 -14.60
CA ILE A 169 5.84 17.48 -14.19
C ILE A 169 7.32 17.11 -14.07
N ILE A 170 7.64 15.96 -13.46
CA ILE A 170 9.02 15.48 -13.33
C ILE A 170 9.61 15.19 -14.73
N ASP A 171 8.90 14.44 -15.56
CA ASP A 171 9.34 14.02 -16.89
C ASP A 171 9.54 15.18 -17.86
N SER A 172 8.73 16.22 -17.73
CA SER A 172 8.90 17.44 -18.53
C SER A 172 10.20 18.20 -18.22
N GLY A 173 10.92 17.83 -17.16
CA GLY A 173 12.12 18.52 -16.69
C GLY A 173 11.80 19.88 -16.05
N TYR A 174 10.53 20.21 -15.82
CA TYR A 174 10.11 21.50 -15.27
C TYR A 174 10.72 21.80 -13.90
N LEU A 175 10.86 20.77 -13.07
CA LEU A 175 11.46 20.88 -11.74
C LEU A 175 12.99 20.83 -11.78
N GLY A 176 13.58 20.64 -12.96
CA GLY A 176 14.99 20.27 -13.12
C GLY A 176 15.26 18.87 -12.58
N LYS A 177 16.50 18.64 -12.13
CA LYS A 177 16.90 17.37 -11.54
C LYS A 177 16.27 17.20 -10.16
N VAL A 178 15.53 16.12 -9.95
CA VAL A 178 15.03 15.73 -8.62
C VAL A 178 16.21 15.37 -7.72
N ILE A 179 16.28 16.00 -6.55
CA ILE A 179 17.37 15.80 -5.56
C ILE A 179 16.87 15.04 -4.33
N ASN A 180 15.64 15.33 -3.88
CA ASN A 180 15.09 14.75 -2.67
C ASN A 180 13.57 14.56 -2.79
N ILE A 181 13.08 13.43 -2.28
CA ILE A 181 11.65 13.10 -2.20
C ILE A 181 11.29 12.79 -0.74
N GLN A 182 10.29 13.48 -0.19
CA GLN A 182 9.75 13.16 1.14
C GLN A 182 8.30 12.73 1.01
N HIS A 183 8.04 11.47 1.35
CA HIS A 183 6.73 10.85 1.21
C HIS A 183 6.22 10.32 2.56
N LEU A 184 5.03 10.75 2.94
CA LEU A 184 4.32 10.28 4.13
C LEU A 184 3.11 9.46 3.68
N GLU A 185 3.03 8.21 4.15
CA GLU A 185 1.80 7.43 4.17
C GLU A 185 1.19 7.47 5.59
N PRO A 186 0.21 8.37 5.82
CA PRO A 186 -0.56 8.39 7.04
C PRO A 186 -1.64 7.32 6.96
N VAL A 187 -1.35 6.13 7.48
CA VAL A 187 -2.30 5.01 7.46
C VAL A 187 -3.57 5.40 8.20
N GLY A 188 -3.42 6.16 9.29
CA GLY A 188 -4.51 6.64 10.13
C GLY A 188 -4.82 5.68 11.28
N ASN A 189 -5.14 6.24 12.45
CA ASN A 189 -5.18 5.50 13.71
C ASN A 189 -6.21 4.36 13.71
N TRP A 190 -7.42 4.61 13.23
CA TRP A 190 -8.50 3.62 13.18
C TRP A 190 -8.33 2.64 12.02
N HIS A 191 -7.78 3.10 10.88
CA HIS A 191 -7.54 2.24 9.74
C HIS A 191 -6.40 1.26 10.05
N PHE A 192 -5.34 1.72 10.73
CA PHE A 192 -4.31 0.83 11.23
C PHE A 192 -4.87 -0.19 12.23
N ALA A 193 -5.70 0.28 13.18
CA ALA A 193 -6.41 -0.62 14.11
C ALA A 193 -7.32 -1.64 13.39
N HIS A 194 -7.97 -1.25 12.30
CA HIS A 194 -8.79 -2.14 11.48
C HIS A 194 -7.93 -3.20 10.77
N SER A 195 -6.92 -2.78 9.99
CA SER A 195 -6.20 -3.66 9.05
C SER A 195 -5.07 -4.46 9.70
N TYR A 196 -4.27 -3.81 10.56
CA TYR A 196 -2.99 -4.30 11.07
C TYR A 196 -3.00 -4.65 12.56
N VAL A 197 -4.12 -4.43 13.25
CA VAL A 197 -4.30 -4.85 14.65
C VAL A 197 -5.38 -5.92 14.76
N ARG A 198 -6.56 -5.66 14.18
CA ARG A 198 -7.69 -6.60 14.19
C ARG A 198 -7.77 -7.44 12.92
N GLY A 199 -7.34 -6.90 11.79
CA GLY A 199 -7.60 -7.44 10.46
C GLY A 199 -6.65 -8.54 10.02
N ASN A 200 -6.70 -8.80 8.72
CA ASN A 200 -5.99 -9.89 8.05
C ASN A 200 -4.46 -9.72 8.07
N TRP A 201 -3.98 -8.49 8.13
CA TRP A 201 -2.56 -8.15 8.05
C TRP A 201 -1.91 -7.93 9.42
N ARG A 202 -2.57 -8.37 10.50
CA ARG A 202 -2.09 -8.12 11.87
C ARG A 202 -0.86 -8.96 12.25
N LYS A 203 -0.69 -10.12 11.62
CA LYS A 203 0.36 -11.09 11.91
C LYS A 203 1.18 -11.41 10.67
N GLU A 204 2.49 -11.29 10.77
CA GLU A 204 3.41 -11.56 9.67
C GLU A 204 3.30 -13.02 9.19
N GLN A 205 3.18 -13.97 10.11
CA GLN A 205 3.08 -15.40 9.76
C GLN A 205 1.82 -15.78 8.97
N ASP A 206 0.75 -15.00 9.07
CA ASP A 206 -0.54 -15.28 8.41
C ASP A 206 -0.66 -14.49 7.08
N SER A 207 0.23 -13.51 6.87
CA SER A 207 0.24 -12.58 5.75
C SER A 207 1.68 -12.09 5.49
N CYS A 208 2.00 -10.82 5.71
CA CYS A 208 3.31 -10.24 5.51
C CYS A 208 3.51 -9.00 6.41
N PHE A 209 4.72 -8.48 6.48
CA PHE A 209 5.04 -7.28 7.27
C PHE A 209 4.33 -6.03 6.72
N SER A 210 4.00 -5.10 7.62
CA SER A 210 3.13 -3.95 7.32
C SER A 210 3.64 -3.07 6.17
N LEU A 211 4.95 -2.88 6.05
CA LEU A 211 5.52 -2.10 4.95
C LEU A 211 5.20 -2.71 3.57
N MET A 212 5.20 -4.04 3.44
CA MET A 212 4.87 -4.72 2.18
C MET A 212 3.39 -4.59 1.84
N THR A 213 2.53 -4.88 2.81
CA THR A 213 1.08 -4.96 2.57
C THR A 213 0.44 -3.58 2.41
N LYS A 214 1.06 -2.56 3.02
CA LYS A 214 0.60 -1.17 2.97
C LYS A 214 1.35 -0.29 1.98
N CYS A 215 2.68 -0.29 2.03
CA CYS A 215 3.53 0.73 1.40
C CYS A 215 4.37 0.21 0.24
N CYS A 216 4.15 -1.01 -0.26
CA CYS A 216 4.81 -1.47 -1.49
C CYS A 216 4.51 -0.52 -2.66
N HIS A 217 3.26 -0.05 -2.78
CA HIS A 217 2.86 0.90 -3.81
C HIS A 217 3.39 2.34 -3.57
N ASP A 218 3.81 2.68 -2.35
CA ASP A 218 4.40 3.99 -2.03
C ASP A 218 5.89 4.00 -2.38
N ILE A 219 6.60 2.90 -2.05
CA ILE A 219 7.99 2.68 -2.48
C ILE A 219 8.06 2.59 -4.01
N ASP A 220 7.11 1.90 -4.63
CA ASP A 220 6.94 1.86 -6.07
C ASP A 220 6.75 3.25 -6.69
N LEU A 221 5.88 4.09 -6.13
CA LEU A 221 5.69 5.47 -6.61
C LEU A 221 6.97 6.29 -6.54
N VAL A 222 7.71 6.21 -5.44
CA VAL A 222 8.98 6.94 -5.27
C VAL A 222 10.02 6.46 -6.29
N ALA A 223 10.12 5.14 -6.53
CA ALA A 223 10.97 4.59 -7.57
C ALA A 223 10.52 5.07 -8.97
N HIS A 224 9.22 5.06 -9.23
CA HIS A 224 8.64 5.50 -10.50
C HIS A 224 8.90 6.98 -10.77
N TRP A 225 8.75 7.87 -9.78
CA TRP A 225 9.03 9.30 -9.92
C TRP A 225 10.52 9.59 -10.13
N ASN A 226 11.40 8.81 -9.53
CA ASN A 226 12.83 9.09 -9.58
C ASN A 226 13.49 8.62 -10.89
N ASP A 227 12.84 7.70 -11.62
CA ASP A 227 13.29 7.17 -12.92
C ASP A 227 14.78 6.74 -12.92
N SER A 228 15.23 6.18 -11.79
CA SER A 228 16.59 5.73 -11.57
C SER A 228 16.59 4.65 -10.48
N PRO A 229 17.41 3.59 -10.61
CA PRO A 229 17.38 2.47 -9.68
C PRO A 229 17.86 2.86 -8.29
N CYS A 230 17.24 2.27 -7.26
CA CYS A 230 17.69 2.41 -5.88
C CYS A 230 18.99 1.60 -5.67
N VAL A 231 19.98 2.20 -5.01
CA VAL A 231 21.30 1.59 -4.76
C VAL A 231 21.51 1.21 -3.30
N LYS A 232 20.95 1.99 -2.35
CA LYS A 232 21.05 1.70 -0.92
C LYS A 232 19.76 2.03 -0.18
N ILE A 233 19.46 1.23 0.84
CA ILE A 233 18.33 1.43 1.73
C ILE A 233 18.76 1.32 3.19
N SER A 234 18.21 2.19 4.04
CA SER A 234 18.20 2.01 5.49
C SER A 234 16.78 2.14 6.02
N SER A 235 16.41 1.38 7.04
CA SER A 235 15.07 1.44 7.62
C SER A 235 15.05 1.25 9.13
N PHE A 236 14.11 1.91 9.78
CA PHE A 236 13.90 1.86 11.22
C PHE A 236 12.40 1.85 11.51
N GLY A 237 11.96 1.02 12.46
CA GLY A 237 10.57 0.92 12.87
C GLY A 237 10.37 -0.26 13.81
N ASN A 238 9.24 -0.28 14.52
CA ASN A 238 8.86 -1.38 15.39
C ASN A 238 7.35 -1.32 15.70
N LEU A 239 6.85 -2.34 16.41
CA LEU A 239 5.56 -2.28 17.08
C LEU A 239 5.74 -1.61 18.44
N SER A 240 5.21 -0.40 18.61
CA SER A 240 5.42 0.39 19.83
C SER A 240 4.14 0.66 20.63
N HIS A 241 3.02 0.93 19.98
CA HIS A 241 1.78 1.38 20.63
C HIS A 241 0.77 0.26 20.82
N PHE A 242 0.50 -0.55 19.79
CA PHE A 242 -0.54 -1.58 19.85
C PHE A 242 -0.06 -2.84 20.58
N THR A 243 0.24 -2.69 21.87
CA THR A 243 0.70 -3.74 22.78
C THR A 243 -0.02 -3.64 24.12
N SER A 244 -0.11 -4.74 24.86
CA SER A 244 -0.77 -4.79 26.17
C SER A 244 -0.18 -3.82 27.19
N LYS A 245 1.10 -3.46 27.05
CA LYS A 245 1.79 -2.49 27.93
C LYS A 245 1.22 -1.07 27.84
N ASN A 246 0.60 -0.72 26.72
CA ASN A 246 0.04 0.61 26.50
C ASN A 246 -1.48 0.67 26.71
N LYS A 247 -2.07 -0.40 27.26
CA LYS A 247 -3.49 -0.42 27.57
C LYS A 247 -3.82 0.64 28.63
N PRO A 248 -4.80 1.53 28.39
CA PRO A 248 -5.26 2.47 29.41
C PRO A 248 -5.72 1.73 30.67
N THR A 249 -5.33 2.22 31.84
CA THR A 249 -5.70 1.60 33.13
C THR A 249 -7.22 1.64 33.35
N GLU A 250 -7.87 2.69 32.85
CA GLU A 250 -9.33 2.88 32.88
C GLU A 250 -10.08 1.83 32.04
N ALA A 251 -9.43 1.20 31.06
CA ALA A 251 -10.02 0.10 30.31
C ALA A 251 -10.01 -1.23 31.08
N GLY A 252 -9.38 -1.27 32.26
CA GLY A 252 -9.32 -2.43 33.14
C GLY A 252 -8.83 -3.70 32.43
N ASN A 253 -9.40 -4.85 32.82
CA ASN A 253 -9.05 -6.16 32.25
C ASN A 253 -9.89 -6.54 31.02
N THR A 254 -10.70 -5.61 30.49
CA THR A 254 -11.61 -5.93 29.39
C THR A 254 -10.83 -6.23 28.11
N LYS A 255 -11.19 -7.34 27.43
CA LYS A 255 -10.52 -7.80 26.21
C LYS A 255 -11.22 -7.40 24.92
N ARG A 256 -12.46 -6.90 25.01
CA ARG A 256 -13.31 -6.55 23.86
C ARG A 256 -13.91 -5.17 24.01
N CYS A 257 -14.10 -4.48 22.90
CA CYS A 257 -14.68 -3.14 22.91
C CYS A 257 -16.16 -3.13 23.31
N LEU A 258 -16.89 -4.22 23.07
CA LEU A 258 -18.32 -4.27 23.39
C LEU A 258 -18.59 -4.18 24.91
N ASP A 259 -17.68 -4.72 25.70
CA ASP A 259 -17.79 -4.84 27.16
C ASP A 259 -16.96 -3.78 27.93
N CYS A 260 -16.37 -2.82 27.20
CA CYS A 260 -15.40 -1.87 27.77
C CYS A 260 -16.06 -0.56 28.17
N GLU A 261 -16.05 -0.22 29.47
CA GLU A 261 -16.61 1.03 29.98
C GLU A 261 -15.83 2.27 29.52
N TYR A 262 -14.52 2.14 29.25
CA TYR A 262 -13.67 3.21 28.71
C TYR A 262 -13.89 3.47 27.20
N GLU A 263 -14.56 2.57 26.49
CA GLU A 263 -14.76 2.65 25.04
C GLU A 263 -15.26 4.02 24.54
N PRO A 264 -16.21 4.71 25.19
CA PRO A 264 -16.70 6.02 24.74
C PRO A 264 -15.61 7.09 24.61
N SER A 265 -14.50 6.98 25.34
CA SER A 265 -13.34 7.88 25.26
C SER A 265 -12.20 7.32 24.42
N CYS A 266 -12.25 6.04 24.05
CA CYS A 266 -11.20 5.37 23.29
C CYS A 266 -11.19 5.82 21.82
N ALA A 267 -9.99 6.14 21.30
CA ALA A 267 -9.77 6.48 19.89
C ALA A 267 -9.91 5.27 18.95
N TYR A 268 -9.81 4.06 19.47
CA TYR A 268 -9.80 2.80 18.70
C TYR A 268 -11.08 1.98 18.88
N SER A 269 -12.16 2.62 19.33
CA SER A 269 -13.42 1.95 19.59
C SER A 269 -13.96 1.21 18.35
N ALA A 270 -14.17 -0.10 18.47
CA ALA A 270 -14.87 -0.86 17.45
C ALA A 270 -16.33 -0.38 17.27
N LYS A 271 -17.02 0.05 18.35
CA LYS A 271 -18.39 0.58 18.24
C LYS A 271 -18.43 1.85 17.39
N LYS A 272 -17.49 2.78 17.58
CA LYS A 272 -17.40 4.01 16.78
C LYS A 272 -17.04 3.73 15.32
N ILE A 273 -16.06 2.86 15.10
CA ILE A 273 -15.56 2.55 13.74
C ILE A 273 -16.63 1.82 12.92
N TYR A 274 -17.36 0.88 13.53
CA TYR A 274 -18.25 -0.01 12.78
C TYR A 274 -19.74 0.26 13.03
N ILE A 275 -20.20 0.17 14.29
CA ILE A 275 -21.64 0.30 14.62
C ILE A 275 -22.14 1.71 14.31
N LYS A 276 -21.47 2.75 14.84
CA LYS A 276 -21.89 4.14 14.59
C LYS A 276 -21.78 4.50 13.11
N SER A 277 -20.78 3.97 12.40
CA SER A 277 -20.66 4.16 10.95
C SER A 277 -21.83 3.52 10.20
N PHE A 278 -22.24 2.31 10.60
CA PHE A 278 -23.45 1.66 10.06
C PHE A 278 -24.73 2.45 10.38
N GLU A 279 -24.90 2.90 11.62
CA GLU A 279 -26.05 3.71 12.05
C GLU A 279 -26.13 5.03 11.30
N SER A 280 -25.00 5.63 10.92
CA SER A 280 -24.94 6.82 10.05
C SER A 280 -25.20 6.52 8.57
N GLY A 281 -25.61 5.30 8.22
CA GLY A 281 -25.95 4.89 6.86
C GLY A 281 -24.78 4.32 6.03
N ASN A 282 -23.57 4.19 6.59
CA ASN A 282 -22.47 3.59 5.85
C ASN A 282 -22.71 2.08 5.68
N ARG A 283 -22.62 1.59 4.43
CA ARG A 283 -22.67 0.17 4.10
C ARG A 283 -21.40 -0.29 3.38
N GLU A 284 -20.46 0.62 3.18
CA GLU A 284 -19.20 0.40 2.48
C GLU A 284 -18.07 0.10 3.47
N TRP A 285 -16.84 0.03 2.96
CA TRP A 285 -15.66 -0.13 3.80
C TRP A 285 -15.60 1.00 4.87
N PRO A 286 -15.25 0.69 6.13
CA PRO A 286 -14.78 -0.60 6.63
C PRO A 286 -15.90 -1.56 7.08
N VAL A 287 -17.17 -1.17 7.03
CA VAL A 287 -18.30 -1.97 7.53
C VAL A 287 -18.51 -3.23 6.68
N SER A 288 -18.46 -3.09 5.36
CA SER A 288 -18.72 -4.19 4.40
C SER A 288 -17.73 -5.36 4.45
N VAL A 289 -16.60 -5.20 5.14
CA VAL A 289 -15.55 -6.24 5.24
C VAL A 289 -15.51 -6.91 6.61
N VAL A 290 -16.31 -6.45 7.58
CA VAL A 290 -16.42 -7.07 8.91
C VAL A 290 -17.32 -8.29 8.89
N SER A 291 -18.34 -8.29 8.02
CA SER A 291 -19.28 -9.38 7.80
C SER A 291 -19.68 -9.43 6.33
N ASP A 292 -19.90 -10.62 5.78
CA ASP A 292 -20.37 -10.80 4.40
C ASP A 292 -21.83 -10.39 4.20
N VAL A 293 -22.64 -10.46 5.27
CA VAL A 293 -23.99 -9.90 5.33
C VAL A 293 -23.92 -8.57 6.06
N VAL A 294 -24.25 -7.48 5.35
CA VAL A 294 -24.11 -6.11 5.84
C VAL A 294 -25.41 -5.63 6.50
N ASP A 295 -25.69 -6.15 7.69
CA ASP A 295 -26.74 -5.66 8.58
C ASP A 295 -26.23 -5.51 10.02
N ILE A 296 -27.05 -4.93 10.89
CA ILE A 296 -26.64 -4.63 12.27
C ILE A 296 -26.46 -5.89 13.12
N GLU A 297 -27.23 -6.95 12.87
CA GLU A 297 -27.20 -8.18 13.67
C GLU A 297 -25.90 -8.94 13.42
N HIS A 298 -25.57 -9.18 12.15
CA HIS A 298 -24.32 -9.83 11.75
C HIS A 298 -23.10 -8.98 12.07
N LEU A 299 -23.21 -7.65 11.95
CA LEU A 299 -22.13 -6.75 12.35
C LEU A 299 -21.84 -6.87 13.84
N VAL A 300 -22.87 -6.82 14.69
CA VAL A 300 -22.71 -6.95 16.14
C VAL A 300 -22.18 -8.34 16.50
N ASP A 301 -22.66 -9.40 15.85
CA ASP A 301 -22.14 -10.75 16.08
C ASP A 301 -20.66 -10.87 15.71
N ALA A 302 -20.25 -10.36 14.54
CA ALA A 302 -18.85 -10.31 14.12
C ALA A 302 -17.97 -9.52 15.10
N LEU A 303 -18.51 -8.48 15.75
CA LEU A 303 -17.82 -7.76 16.83
C LEU A 303 -17.86 -8.48 18.18
N LYS A 304 -18.74 -9.45 18.40
CA LYS A 304 -18.74 -10.29 19.61
C LYS A 304 -17.78 -11.46 19.50
N THR A 305 -17.74 -12.10 18.34
CA THR A 305 -17.04 -13.38 18.13
C THR A 305 -15.73 -13.21 17.37
N GLY A 306 -15.73 -12.34 16.35
CA GLY A 306 -14.60 -12.13 15.44
C GLY A 306 -13.50 -11.23 15.99
N PRO A 307 -12.46 -10.97 15.18
CA PRO A 307 -11.31 -10.20 15.64
C PRO A 307 -11.60 -8.68 15.71
N TYR A 308 -12.56 -8.18 14.93
CA TYR A 308 -12.84 -6.75 14.80
C TYR A 308 -13.39 -6.08 16.07
N GLY A 309 -13.95 -6.85 17.00
CA GLY A 309 -14.40 -6.32 18.30
C GLY A 309 -13.38 -6.41 19.43
N ARG A 310 -12.18 -6.97 19.19
CA ARG A 310 -11.13 -7.06 20.21
C ARG A 310 -10.60 -5.67 20.59
N CYS A 311 -10.18 -5.53 21.84
CA CYS A 311 -9.39 -4.37 22.27
C CYS A 311 -8.05 -4.39 21.52
N VAL A 312 -7.65 -3.25 20.95
CA VAL A 312 -6.40 -3.13 20.16
C VAL A 312 -5.14 -3.46 20.97
N TYR A 313 -5.18 -3.30 22.29
CA TYR A 313 -4.07 -3.62 23.19
C TYR A 313 -4.06 -5.09 23.64
N GLU A 314 -5.11 -5.84 23.32
CA GLU A 314 -5.28 -7.27 23.65
C GLU A 314 -5.29 -8.12 22.37
N CYS A 315 -4.89 -7.52 21.25
CA CYS A 315 -4.67 -8.19 19.99
C CYS A 315 -3.32 -8.92 19.97
N ASP A 316 -3.19 -9.89 19.07
CA ASP A 316 -2.01 -10.72 18.87
C ASP A 316 -1.17 -10.22 17.67
N ASN A 317 -1.28 -8.93 17.35
CA ASN A 317 -0.56 -8.32 16.23
C ASN A 317 0.94 -8.23 16.50
N ASP A 318 1.75 -8.40 15.46
CA ASP A 318 3.23 -8.37 15.54
C ASP A 318 3.89 -7.41 14.52
N VAL A 319 3.10 -6.81 13.63
CA VAL A 319 3.59 -5.89 12.59
C VAL A 319 3.93 -4.51 13.12
N ALA A 320 4.89 -3.83 12.48
CA ALA A 320 5.34 -2.49 12.87
C ALA A 320 4.24 -1.44 12.65
N ASP A 321 4.02 -0.56 13.64
CA ASP A 321 3.01 0.51 13.60
C ASP A 321 3.53 1.85 13.10
N HIS A 322 4.85 1.95 12.97
CA HIS A 322 5.53 2.98 12.23
C HIS A 322 6.86 2.46 11.67
N GLN A 323 7.22 2.95 10.48
CA GLN A 323 8.47 2.62 9.83
C GLN A 323 8.92 3.77 8.92
N VAL A 324 10.19 4.14 9.03
CA VAL A 324 10.86 5.08 8.14
C VAL A 324 11.82 4.31 7.24
N VAL A 325 11.88 4.69 5.98
CA VAL A 325 12.77 4.13 4.97
C VAL A 325 13.51 5.27 4.30
N ASN A 326 14.83 5.23 4.31
CA ASN A 326 15.68 6.14 3.55
C ASN A 326 16.26 5.39 2.35
N MET A 327 16.19 6.01 1.17
CA MET A 327 16.63 5.44 -0.10
C MET A 327 17.66 6.36 -0.76
N GLU A 328 18.73 5.79 -1.29
CA GLU A 328 19.69 6.44 -2.18
C GLU A 328 19.51 5.86 -3.58
N PHE A 329 19.47 6.71 -4.60
CA PHE A 329 19.31 6.32 -5.99
C PHE A 329 20.59 6.56 -6.81
N ALA A 330 20.76 5.82 -7.91
CA ALA A 330 21.93 5.95 -8.77
C ALA A 330 22.09 7.36 -9.37
N SER A 331 20.99 8.10 -9.55
CA SER A 331 21.00 9.51 -9.96
C SER A 331 21.65 10.45 -8.92
N GLY A 332 21.91 9.98 -7.70
CA GLY A 332 22.30 10.76 -6.53
C GLY A 332 21.13 11.38 -5.78
N ALA A 333 19.90 11.17 -6.23
CA ALA A 333 18.71 11.58 -5.51
C ALA A 333 18.53 10.74 -4.23
N THR A 334 17.88 11.33 -3.24
CA THR A 334 17.52 10.67 -1.99
C THR A 334 16.01 10.67 -1.80
N ALA A 335 15.48 9.69 -1.07
CA ALA A 335 14.09 9.71 -0.67
C ALA A 335 13.91 9.22 0.76
N THR A 336 12.88 9.75 1.42
CA THR A 336 12.39 9.26 2.71
C THR A 336 10.92 8.90 2.58
N ILE A 337 10.57 7.70 3.03
CA ILE A 337 9.18 7.24 3.17
C ILE A 337 8.89 7.01 4.64
N THR A 338 7.80 7.58 5.14
CA THR A 338 7.31 7.34 6.49
C THR A 338 5.94 6.69 6.44
N MET A 339 5.83 5.45 6.90
CA MET A 339 4.56 4.80 7.21
C MET A 339 4.25 4.99 8.69
N VAL A 340 3.07 5.49 9.02
CA VAL A 340 2.71 5.75 10.42
C VAL A 340 1.23 5.55 10.70
N ALA A 341 0.93 4.91 11.83
CA ALA A 341 -0.43 4.72 12.31
C ALA A 341 -1.05 5.98 12.96
N PHE A 342 -0.25 6.86 13.54
CA PHE A 342 -0.71 7.93 14.47
C PHE A 342 -1.04 9.26 13.77
N THR A 343 -1.96 9.24 12.81
CA THR A 343 -2.37 10.44 12.08
C THR A 343 -3.90 10.56 12.05
N GLU A 344 -4.40 11.80 12.16
CA GLU A 344 -5.83 12.11 11.92
C GLU A 344 -6.17 11.99 10.43
N ALA A 345 -5.22 12.33 9.57
CA ALA A 345 -5.26 12.04 8.14
C ALA A 345 -5.26 10.51 7.90
N ILE A 346 -6.16 10.04 7.04
CA ILE A 346 -6.30 8.62 6.65
C ILE A 346 -6.09 8.51 5.15
N CYS A 347 -5.03 7.83 4.73
CA CYS A 347 -4.65 7.66 3.33
C CYS A 347 -4.47 8.99 2.54
N THR A 348 -4.41 10.12 3.24
CA THR A 348 -4.10 11.43 2.71
C THR A 348 -2.58 11.62 2.70
N ARG A 349 -1.94 11.12 1.65
CA ARG A 349 -0.48 11.19 1.51
C ARG A 349 0.00 12.63 1.47
N LYS A 350 1.10 12.91 2.18
CA LYS A 350 1.84 14.16 2.06
C LYS A 350 3.15 13.85 1.36
N LEU A 351 3.23 14.20 0.08
CA LEU A 351 4.51 14.49 -0.54
C LEU A 351 4.87 15.91 -0.08
N GLU A 352 6.08 16.17 0.40
CA GLU A 352 6.58 17.56 0.53
C GLU A 352 6.97 18.11 -0.86
N CYS A 353 5.95 18.13 -1.70
CA CYS A 353 5.56 19.02 -2.79
C CYS A 353 4.02 19.11 -2.65
N ASP A 354 3.56 19.84 -1.62
CA ASP A 354 2.28 19.68 -0.87
C ASP A 354 1.07 19.04 -1.58
N GLY A 355 0.56 17.94 -0.99
CA GLY A 355 -0.81 17.70 -0.49
C GLY A 355 -2.09 18.03 -1.30
N LEU A 356 -2.89 16.97 -1.57
CA LEU A 356 -4.32 16.91 -1.94
C LEU A 356 -4.85 17.91 -2.99
N ASN A 357 -5.25 17.39 -4.15
CA ASN A 357 -5.81 18.09 -5.32
C ASN A 357 -4.96 19.21 -5.91
N ASN A 358 -3.95 19.64 -5.16
CA ASN A 358 -3.02 20.69 -5.45
C ASN A 358 -1.61 20.09 -5.37
N ILE A 359 -0.73 20.46 -6.29
CA ILE A 359 0.71 20.23 -6.21
C ILE A 359 1.30 21.59 -5.91
N SER A 360 1.94 21.74 -4.75
CA SER A 360 2.68 22.96 -4.46
C SER A 360 4.18 22.73 -4.64
N TYR A 361 4.85 23.64 -5.32
CA TYR A 361 6.30 23.65 -5.44
C TYR A 361 6.83 25.07 -5.26
N TYR A 362 8.05 25.17 -4.75
CA TYR A 362 8.79 26.42 -4.68
C TYR A 362 9.81 26.47 -5.80
N SER A 363 9.63 27.38 -6.75
CA SER A 363 10.61 27.56 -7.82
C SER A 363 11.75 28.43 -7.31
N PHE A 364 12.95 27.86 -7.19
CA PHE A 364 14.15 28.60 -6.77
C PHE A 364 14.54 29.72 -7.75
N GLN A 365 14.29 29.51 -9.05
CA GLN A 365 14.54 30.52 -10.09
C GLN A 365 13.66 31.77 -9.89
N THR A 366 12.40 31.57 -9.52
CA THR A 366 11.44 32.67 -9.37
C THR A 366 11.28 33.14 -7.93
N LYS A 367 11.79 32.36 -6.97
CA LYS A 367 11.63 32.54 -5.52
C LYS A 367 10.17 32.59 -5.07
N ARG A 368 9.28 31.86 -5.74
CA ARG A 368 7.84 31.85 -5.47
C ARG A 368 7.32 30.43 -5.26
N LYS A 369 6.33 30.30 -4.36
CA LYS A 369 5.51 29.10 -4.20
C LYS A 369 4.38 29.14 -5.23
N GLU A 370 4.28 28.11 -6.04
CA GLU A 370 3.22 27.91 -7.02
C GLU A 370 2.34 26.73 -6.59
N ILE A 371 1.07 26.76 -7.00
CA ILE A 371 0.08 25.74 -6.65
C ILE A 371 -0.64 25.38 -7.95
N LEU A 372 -0.53 24.14 -8.36
CA LEU A 372 -1.20 23.56 -9.53
C LEU A 372 -2.33 22.67 -9.06
N ARG A 373 -3.52 22.76 -9.65
CA ARG A 373 -4.59 21.82 -9.30
C ARG A 373 -4.67 20.71 -10.33
N ALA A 374 -4.76 19.46 -9.88
CA ALA A 374 -4.89 18.31 -10.78
C ALA A 374 -6.15 18.41 -11.66
N THR A 375 -7.24 18.96 -11.11
CA THR A 375 -8.50 19.23 -11.83
C THR A 375 -8.35 20.25 -12.94
N ASP A 376 -7.45 21.22 -12.79
CA ASP A 376 -7.27 22.33 -13.76
C ASP A 376 -6.49 21.88 -15.00
N ILE A 377 -5.80 20.74 -14.92
CA ILE A 377 -4.86 20.26 -15.93
C ILE A 377 -5.36 18.97 -16.60
N ILE A 378 -5.86 18.00 -15.83
CA ILE A 378 -6.18 16.66 -16.36
C ILE A 378 -7.66 16.51 -16.74
N GLY A 379 -8.55 17.38 -16.26
CA GLY A 379 -9.98 17.37 -16.62
C GLY A 379 -10.65 16.02 -16.37
N GLY A 380 -11.16 15.77 -15.16
CA GLY A 380 -11.82 14.50 -14.88
C GLY A 380 -12.61 14.46 -13.58
N SER A 381 -13.73 13.76 -13.60
CA SER A 381 -14.50 13.37 -12.43
C SER A 381 -13.73 12.31 -11.65
N ILE A 382 -13.51 12.55 -10.35
CA ILE A 382 -12.88 11.62 -9.40
C ILE A 382 -13.94 10.55 -9.06
N SER A 383 -14.07 9.55 -9.92
CA SER A 383 -14.94 8.39 -9.67
C SER A 383 -14.11 7.11 -9.62
N GLY A 384 -14.41 6.23 -8.65
CA GLY A 384 -13.68 4.99 -8.42
C GLY A 384 -12.80 4.97 -7.16
N GLY A 385 -12.42 3.78 -6.72
CA GLY A 385 -11.60 3.57 -5.52
C GLY A 385 -10.21 4.20 -5.61
N HIS A 386 -9.64 4.55 -4.45
CA HIS A 386 -8.32 5.22 -4.33
C HIS A 386 -8.19 6.54 -5.11
N GLY A 387 -9.28 7.33 -5.24
CA GLY A 387 -9.23 8.60 -5.97
C GLY A 387 -9.15 8.43 -7.49
N GLY A 388 -9.70 7.33 -8.03
CA GLY A 388 -9.72 7.00 -9.46
C GLY A 388 -8.58 6.08 -9.92
N GLY A 389 -7.63 5.74 -9.04
CA GLY A 389 -6.50 4.88 -9.38
C GLY A 389 -6.89 3.46 -9.81
N ASP A 390 -7.95 2.89 -9.20
CA ASP A 390 -8.42 1.54 -9.54
C ASP A 390 -8.87 1.47 -11.02
N PHE A 391 -9.69 2.43 -11.46
CA PHE A 391 -10.17 2.49 -12.85
C PHE A 391 -9.09 2.97 -13.82
N GLY A 392 -8.18 3.83 -13.38
CA GLY A 392 -7.02 4.22 -14.17
C GLY A 392 -6.12 3.03 -14.49
N LEU A 393 -5.85 2.16 -13.51
CA LEU A 393 -5.11 0.91 -13.72
C LEU A 393 -5.82 0.01 -14.73
N MET A 394 -7.12 -0.27 -14.52
CA MET A 394 -7.91 -1.11 -15.42
C MET A 394 -7.86 -0.58 -16.85
N ARG A 395 -8.11 0.72 -17.05
CA ARG A 395 -8.06 1.36 -18.37
C ARG A 395 -6.70 1.19 -19.03
N SER A 396 -5.63 1.48 -18.28
CA SER A 396 -4.26 1.40 -18.78
C SER A 396 -3.89 -0.03 -19.15
N PHE A 397 -4.35 -1.01 -18.36
CA PHE A 397 -4.11 -2.42 -18.61
C PHE A 397 -4.81 -2.93 -19.87
N LEU A 398 -6.08 -2.59 -20.08
CA LEU A 398 -6.79 -2.96 -21.31
C LEU A 398 -6.22 -2.27 -22.55
N TYR A 399 -5.75 -1.03 -22.39
CA TYR A 399 -5.09 -0.30 -23.47
C TYR A 399 -3.77 -0.95 -23.86
N ALA A 400 -3.00 -1.43 -22.87
CA ALA A 400 -1.79 -2.18 -23.12
C ALA A 400 -2.05 -3.50 -23.85
N ILE A 401 -3.12 -4.22 -23.47
CA ILE A 401 -3.53 -5.44 -24.18
C ILE A 401 -3.95 -5.12 -25.62
N ALA A 402 -4.76 -4.08 -25.83
CA ALA A 402 -5.25 -3.70 -27.16
C ALA A 402 -4.12 -3.23 -28.09
N SER A 403 -3.11 -2.56 -27.55
CA SER A 403 -1.98 -2.03 -28.33
C SER A 403 -0.80 -2.99 -28.45
N GLY A 404 -0.74 -4.04 -27.64
CA GLY A 404 0.45 -4.90 -27.50
C GLY A 404 1.64 -4.17 -26.88
N ASN A 405 1.43 -3.03 -26.22
CA ASN A 405 2.47 -2.21 -25.60
C ASN A 405 2.29 -2.17 -24.08
N ASN A 406 3.32 -2.53 -23.33
CA ASN A 406 3.27 -2.59 -21.86
C ASN A 406 3.36 -1.21 -21.18
N SER A 407 3.61 -0.13 -21.91
CA SER A 407 3.75 1.22 -21.31
C SER A 407 2.39 1.94 -21.22
N PRO A 408 2.02 2.58 -20.08
CA PRO A 408 2.78 2.78 -18.83
C PRO A 408 2.33 1.85 -17.69
N LEU A 409 2.42 0.53 -17.87
CA LEU A 409 2.10 -0.43 -16.80
C LEU A 409 3.25 -0.62 -15.84
N SER A 410 2.93 -0.78 -14.55
CA SER A 410 3.84 -1.44 -13.62
C SER A 410 3.85 -2.94 -13.95
N GLY A 411 4.74 -3.29 -14.89
CA GLY A 411 4.91 -4.66 -15.38
C GLY A 411 5.59 -5.57 -14.38
N ALA A 412 5.71 -6.85 -14.69
CA ALA A 412 6.21 -7.85 -13.75
C ALA A 412 7.65 -7.61 -13.27
N GLU A 413 8.54 -7.13 -14.15
CA GLU A 413 9.94 -6.82 -13.79
C GLU A 413 10.04 -5.58 -12.92
N GLU A 414 9.38 -4.49 -13.33
CA GLU A 414 9.38 -3.23 -12.56
C GLU A 414 8.75 -3.41 -11.18
N ALA A 415 7.66 -4.20 -11.10
CA ALA A 415 7.03 -4.54 -9.84
C ALA A 415 7.94 -5.40 -8.96
N LEU A 416 8.67 -6.38 -9.52
CA LEU A 416 9.64 -7.17 -8.78
C LEU A 416 10.74 -6.27 -8.18
N ASP A 417 11.21 -5.29 -8.94
CA ASP A 417 12.23 -4.34 -8.48
C ASP A 417 11.74 -3.47 -7.32
N SER A 418 10.55 -2.89 -7.42
CA SER A 418 10.01 -2.10 -6.31
C SER A 418 9.70 -2.95 -5.08
N HIS A 419 9.25 -4.20 -5.24
CA HIS A 419 9.08 -5.14 -4.12
C HIS A 419 10.41 -5.54 -3.48
N LEU A 420 11.48 -5.73 -4.28
CA LEU A 420 12.82 -5.99 -3.76
C LEU A 420 13.27 -4.86 -2.82
N TYR A 421 12.98 -3.60 -3.15
CA TYR A 421 13.29 -2.46 -2.29
C TYR A 421 12.57 -2.53 -0.95
N VAL A 422 11.31 -3.00 -0.95
CA VAL A 422 10.52 -3.18 0.27
C VAL A 422 11.10 -4.31 1.14
N PHE A 423 11.49 -5.44 0.54
CA PHE A 423 12.18 -6.52 1.25
C PHE A 423 13.54 -6.07 1.81
N ALA A 424 14.30 -5.27 1.05
CA ALA A 424 15.56 -4.70 1.50
C ALA A 424 15.37 -3.72 2.67
N ALA A 425 14.31 -2.90 2.65
CA ALA A 425 13.94 -2.05 3.77
C ALA A 425 13.63 -2.87 5.03
N GLU A 426 12.84 -3.93 4.88
CA GLU A 426 12.53 -4.82 6.01
C GLU A 426 13.78 -5.54 6.55
N ASN A 427 14.66 -6.01 5.66
CA ASN A 427 15.94 -6.58 6.04
C ASN A 427 16.78 -5.58 6.85
N SER A 428 16.89 -4.34 6.36
CA SER A 428 17.61 -3.26 7.03
C SER A 428 17.08 -3.00 8.45
N LYS A 429 15.75 -2.92 8.61
CA LYS A 429 15.09 -2.75 9.92
C LYS A 429 15.46 -3.88 10.88
N ARG A 430 15.44 -5.13 10.39
CA ARG A 430 15.71 -6.32 11.22
C ARG A 430 17.17 -6.46 11.61
N THR A 431 18.10 -6.13 10.71
CA THR A 431 19.53 -6.31 10.94
C THR A 431 20.22 -5.07 11.50
N GLY A 432 19.58 -3.89 11.44
CA GLY A 432 20.17 -2.60 11.80
C GLY A 432 21.30 -2.16 10.85
N LYS A 433 21.28 -2.63 9.60
CA LYS A 433 22.35 -2.38 8.61
C LYS A 433 21.80 -1.65 7.40
N VAL A 434 22.64 -0.84 6.77
CA VAL A 434 22.36 -0.32 5.42
C VAL A 434 22.46 -1.48 4.43
N VAL A 435 21.47 -1.63 3.57
CA VAL A 435 21.41 -2.68 2.55
C VAL A 435 21.83 -2.09 1.21
N ASN A 436 22.85 -2.67 0.59
CA ASN A 436 23.16 -2.43 -0.83
C ASN A 436 22.24 -3.30 -1.70
N ILE A 437 21.52 -2.69 -2.64
CA ILE A 437 20.46 -3.36 -3.38
C ILE A 437 20.99 -4.42 -4.36
N GLU A 438 22.12 -4.16 -5.01
CA GLU A 438 22.72 -5.12 -5.95
C GLU A 438 23.23 -6.36 -5.20
N GLN A 439 23.92 -6.15 -4.08
CA GLN A 439 24.36 -7.24 -3.21
C GLN A 439 23.17 -8.05 -2.68
N PHE A 440 22.11 -7.38 -2.19
CA PHE A 440 20.90 -8.04 -1.71
C PHE A 440 20.20 -8.84 -2.80
N ARG A 441 20.14 -8.32 -4.03
CA ARG A 441 19.64 -9.05 -5.19
C ARG A 441 20.48 -10.30 -5.47
N HIS A 442 21.81 -10.20 -5.43
CA HIS A 442 22.69 -11.34 -5.66
C HIS A 442 22.54 -12.41 -4.57
N GLU A 443 22.54 -12.02 -3.30
CA GLU A 443 22.39 -12.94 -2.16
C GLU A 443 21.06 -13.68 -2.15
N THR A 444 19.99 -13.02 -2.62
CA THR A 444 18.66 -13.64 -2.74
C THR A 444 18.50 -14.50 -4.00
N ASN A 445 19.35 -14.32 -5.02
CA ASN A 445 19.42 -15.20 -6.20
C ASN A 445 20.28 -16.43 -5.94
N ASN A 446 21.35 -16.29 -5.16
CA ASN A 446 22.32 -17.33 -4.86
C ASN A 446 22.45 -17.51 -3.34
N PRO A 447 21.44 -18.06 -2.66
CA PRO A 447 21.53 -18.27 -1.22
C PRO A 447 22.71 -19.21 -0.92
N PRO A 448 23.57 -18.89 0.06
CA PRO A 448 24.70 -19.75 0.40
C PRO A 448 24.21 -21.15 0.77
N SER A 449 24.96 -22.18 0.31
CA SER A 449 24.59 -23.59 0.55
C SER A 449 24.33 -23.86 2.04
N LYS A 450 23.34 -24.74 2.33
CA LYS A 450 22.88 -25.06 3.69
C LYS A 450 24.01 -25.48 4.66
N ASN A 451 25.20 -25.82 4.18
CA ASN A 451 26.37 -26.23 4.97
C ASN A 451 27.17 -25.07 5.60
N ASN A 452 26.85 -23.80 5.30
CA ASN A 452 27.50 -22.63 5.93
C ASN A 452 26.55 -21.81 6.84
N ARG A 453 25.45 -22.40 7.33
CA ARG A 453 24.64 -21.75 8.36
C ARG A 453 25.35 -21.86 9.71
N ILE A 454 25.84 -20.73 10.23
CA ILE A 454 25.93 -20.55 11.68
C ILE A 454 24.49 -20.72 12.22
N PRO A 455 24.24 -21.53 13.26
CA PRO A 455 22.88 -21.87 13.65
C PRO A 455 22.10 -20.61 14.02
N SER A 456 20.90 -20.45 13.47
CA SER A 456 19.88 -19.54 13.97
C SER A 456 19.33 -20.11 15.29
N THR A 457 20.14 -20.00 16.34
CA THR A 457 19.73 -20.12 17.74
C THR A 457 20.26 -18.87 18.43
N ILE A 458 19.43 -17.82 18.43
CA ILE A 458 19.64 -16.73 19.37
C ILE A 458 19.41 -17.34 20.75
N ILE A 459 20.50 -17.54 21.48
CA ILE A 459 20.48 -17.89 22.89
C ILE A 459 19.83 -16.70 23.61
N ILE A 460 18.63 -16.92 24.16
CA ILE A 460 18.12 -16.08 25.24
C ILE A 460 19.00 -16.40 26.46
N MET A 461 20.01 -15.57 26.73
CA MET A 461 20.69 -15.61 28.03
C MET A 461 19.98 -14.64 28.99
N PRO A 462 19.55 -15.10 30.18
CA PRO A 462 19.02 -14.21 31.20
C PRO A 462 20.16 -13.35 31.78
N ASN A 463 19.84 -12.09 32.03
CA ASN A 463 20.74 -11.10 32.65
C ASN A 463 21.39 -11.64 33.93
N ALA A 464 22.72 -11.70 33.95
CA ALA A 464 23.52 -11.62 35.16
C ALA A 464 24.89 -11.04 34.83
N VAL A 465 25.12 -9.78 35.18
CA VAL A 465 26.46 -9.18 35.22
C VAL A 465 26.67 -8.59 36.62
N SER A 466 27.50 -9.27 37.42
CA SER A 466 28.19 -8.69 38.57
C SER A 466 29.45 -7.93 38.11
N PRO A 467 29.90 -6.89 38.84
CA PRO A 467 30.77 -5.86 38.26
C PRO A 467 32.25 -6.04 38.63
N THR A 468 33.15 -5.73 37.69
CA THR A 468 34.52 -5.25 37.99
C THR A 468 35.05 -4.40 36.82
N PRO A 469 35.98 -3.45 37.04
CA PRO A 469 35.75 -2.05 36.70
C PRO A 469 36.69 -1.52 35.62
N ILE A 470 36.19 -0.65 34.73
CA ILE A 470 37.03 0.13 33.82
C ILE A 470 36.62 1.61 33.81
N SER A 471 37.61 2.39 34.23
CA SER A 471 37.96 3.80 34.02
C SER A 471 36.92 4.91 33.81
N LYS A 472 37.14 5.94 34.63
CA LYS A 472 36.61 7.30 34.66
C LYS A 472 36.46 7.93 33.26
N ASN A 473 35.22 8.14 32.80
CA ASN A 473 34.85 9.32 32.00
C ASN A 473 33.33 9.61 31.90
N SER A 474 32.50 9.09 32.80
CA SER A 474 31.03 9.25 32.75
C SER A 474 30.48 10.53 33.40
N SER A 475 31.30 11.42 33.96
CA SER A 475 30.79 12.60 34.71
C SER A 475 30.31 13.77 33.85
N LYS A 476 30.57 13.80 32.53
CA LYS A 476 30.18 14.96 31.67
C LYS A 476 28.84 14.81 30.95
N VAL A 477 28.24 13.63 30.93
CA VAL A 477 26.96 13.39 30.23
C VAL A 477 25.78 13.60 31.18
N SER A 478 25.91 13.20 32.44
CA SER A 478 24.86 13.38 33.45
C SER A 478 24.62 14.85 33.82
N GLU A 479 25.67 15.66 33.94
CA GLU A 479 25.55 17.12 34.19
C GLU A 479 24.84 17.87 33.04
N ARG A 480 24.89 17.33 31.82
CA ARG A 480 24.29 17.95 30.64
C ARG A 480 22.79 17.65 30.53
N ILE A 481 22.34 16.52 31.06
CA ILE A 481 20.92 16.13 31.09
C ILE A 481 20.18 16.86 32.22
N GLU A 482 20.80 17.06 33.38
CA GLU A 482 20.20 17.81 34.50
C GLU A 482 20.05 19.32 34.20
N ARG A 483 21.02 19.94 33.50
CA ARG A 483 20.91 21.34 33.05
C ARG A 483 19.79 21.61 32.05
N ILE A 484 19.42 20.61 31.23
CA ILE A 484 18.33 20.73 30.26
C ILE A 484 16.97 20.59 30.95
N GLN A 485 16.89 19.83 32.05
CA GLN A 485 15.68 19.67 32.85
C GLN A 485 15.43 20.85 33.80
N SER A 486 16.47 21.53 34.31
CA SER A 486 16.30 22.73 35.14
C SER A 486 15.83 23.94 34.33
N ASN A 487 16.34 24.14 33.11
CA ASN A 487 16.01 25.29 32.27
C ASN A 487 14.55 25.31 31.75
N ASN A 488 13.85 24.16 31.77
CA ASN A 488 12.44 24.07 31.38
C ASN A 488 11.44 24.38 32.52
N LYS A 489 11.90 24.52 33.77
CA LYS A 489 11.04 24.91 34.90
C LYS A 489 10.87 26.43 35.04
N ASP A 490 11.83 27.23 34.56
CA ASP A 490 11.82 28.71 34.73
C ASP A 490 11.04 29.47 33.64
N LEU A 491 10.54 28.80 32.60
CA LEU A 491 9.77 29.43 31.52
C LEU A 491 8.25 29.47 31.74
N LYS A 492 7.73 28.95 32.87
CA LYS A 492 6.29 28.97 33.19
C LYS A 492 5.81 30.17 34.01
N ASN A 493 6.67 31.15 34.33
CA ASN A 493 6.33 32.26 35.23
C ASN A 493 6.72 33.65 34.72
N LYS A 494 6.44 33.99 33.45
CA LYS A 494 6.44 35.39 33.00
C LYS A 494 5.24 35.72 32.11
N ASN A 495 4.21 36.30 32.73
CA ASN A 495 3.25 37.20 32.08
C ASN A 495 3.99 38.48 31.67
N ILE A 496 4.06 38.82 30.38
CA ILE A 496 4.09 40.21 29.90
C ILE A 496 3.43 40.26 28.51
N LEU A 497 2.34 41.05 28.44
CA LEU A 497 1.71 41.78 27.33
C LEU A 497 1.95 41.36 25.88
#